data_AF-A0A6I6D0Z9-F1
#
_entry.id   AF-A0A6I6D0Z9-F1
#
_cell.length_a   1.000
_cell.length_b   1.000
_cell.length_c   1.000
_cell.angle_alpha   90.00
_cell.angle_beta   90.00
_cell.angle_gamma   90.00
#
_symmetry.space_group_name_H-M   'P 1'
#
loop_
_entity.id
_entity.type
_entity.pdbx_description
1 polymer ?
#
loop_
_entity_poly.entity_id
_entity_poly.type
_entity_poly.pdbx_seq_one_letter_code
_entity_poly.pdbx_strand_id
1 'polypeptide(L)'
;MKVEVAYARPDVQVILEVDVAEAATVEEAIRLSGILERFPEIDLSTQKVGVFAKVAPLSQALREWDRVEIYRPLIADPKAARRQRAQKDGARKTGAQKESAGNAGAGKRAAGKAASKSDPAPAGTKKPAE
;
A
#
# COMPACT_ATOMS: atom_id res chain seq x y z
N MET A 1 22.85 12.35 -18.95
CA MET A 1 21.39 12.19 -18.84
C MET A 1 20.96 12.49 -17.41
N LYS A 2 19.76 13.04 -17.22
CA LYS A 2 19.22 13.33 -15.88
C LYS A 2 18.50 12.13 -15.31
N VAL A 3 18.75 11.82 -14.04
CA VAL A 3 18.03 10.78 -13.27
C VAL A 3 17.76 11.27 -11.85
N GLU A 4 16.85 10.62 -11.14
CA GLU A 4 16.52 10.90 -9.75
C GLU A 4 16.96 9.74 -8.85
N VAL A 5 17.45 10.05 -7.64
CA VAL A 5 17.71 9.05 -6.59
C VAL A 5 16.90 9.41 -5.35
N ALA A 6 16.05 8.49 -4.91
CA ALA A 6 15.12 8.67 -3.81
C ALA A 6 15.42 7.74 -2.63
N TYR A 7 15.38 8.31 -1.43
CA TYR A 7 15.45 7.56 -0.17
C TYR A 7 14.48 8.15 0.85
N ALA A 8 13.80 7.27 1.59
CA ALA A 8 12.76 7.67 2.53
C ALA A 8 12.85 6.88 3.84
N ARG A 9 12.96 7.63 4.93
CA ARG A 9 12.73 7.20 6.31
C ARG A 9 11.38 7.73 6.80
N PRO A 10 10.89 7.28 7.98
CA PRO A 10 9.63 7.80 8.53
C PRO A 10 9.66 9.30 8.84
N ASP A 11 10.84 9.83 9.16
CA ASP A 11 11.09 11.20 9.59
C ASP A 11 11.56 12.12 8.45
N VAL A 12 12.15 11.56 7.39
CA VAL A 12 12.73 12.33 6.29
C VAL A 12 12.58 11.61 4.97
N GLN A 13 12.31 12.38 3.91
CA GLN A 13 12.24 11.89 2.54
C GLN A 13 13.08 12.82 1.67
N VAL A 14 13.87 12.25 0.78
CA VAL A 14 14.71 13.00 -0.15
C VAL A 14 14.59 12.43 -1.56
N ILE A 15 14.68 13.32 -2.54
CA ILE A 15 14.87 13.01 -3.95
C ILE A 15 16.00 13.93 -4.42
N LEU A 16 17.05 13.33 -4.98
CA LEU A 16 18.23 14.04 -5.48
C LEU A 16 18.28 13.86 -6.98
N GLU A 17 18.27 14.96 -7.73
CA GLU A 17 18.57 14.93 -9.16
C GLU A 17 20.07 14.80 -9.36
N VAL A 18 20.48 13.90 -10.26
CA VAL A 18 21.89 13.68 -10.59
C VAL A 18 22.07 13.56 -12.09
N ASP A 19 23.08 14.25 -12.60
CA ASP A 19 23.53 14.10 -13.98
C ASP A 19 24.53 12.95 -14.06
N VAL A 20 24.21 11.93 -14.86
CA VAL A 20 25.03 10.73 -15.05
C VAL A 20 25.40 10.54 -16.51
N ALA A 21 26.43 9.73 -16.77
CA ALA A 21 26.80 9.33 -18.12
C ALA A 21 25.67 8.56 -18.80
N GLU A 22 25.66 8.53 -20.14
CA GLU A 22 24.75 7.66 -20.86
C GLU A 22 25.02 6.20 -20.50
N ALA A 23 23.94 5.41 -20.35
CA ALA A 23 23.99 4.02 -19.91
C ALA A 23 24.60 3.79 -18.51
N ALA A 24 24.70 4.83 -17.67
CA ALA A 24 25.09 4.66 -16.27
C ALA A 24 24.17 3.68 -15.55
N THR A 25 24.74 2.95 -14.61
CA THR A 25 24.05 1.94 -13.81
C THR A 25 23.33 2.55 -12.60
N VAL A 26 22.40 1.79 -12.02
CA VAL A 26 21.75 2.13 -10.74
C VAL A 26 22.79 2.43 -9.65
N GLU A 27 23.84 1.61 -9.54
CA GLU A 27 24.90 1.80 -8.54
C GLU A 27 25.67 3.11 -8.72
N GLU A 28 26.02 3.44 -9.96
CA GLU A 28 26.73 4.69 -10.28
C GLU A 28 25.88 5.91 -9.98
N ALA A 29 24.58 5.89 -10.32
CA ALA A 29 23.67 6.98 -9.98
C ALA A 29 23.57 7.18 -8.47
N ILE A 30 23.45 6.10 -7.70
CA ILE A 30 23.39 6.17 -6.23
C ILE A 30 24.68 6.79 -5.66
N ARG A 31 25.85 6.33 -6.11
CA ARG A 31 27.13 6.88 -5.65
C ARG A 31 27.31 8.34 -6.03
N LEU A 32 26.99 8.71 -7.27
CA LEU A 32 27.12 10.09 -7.76
C LEU A 32 26.13 11.05 -7.10
N SER A 33 24.98 10.56 -6.63
CA SER A 33 23.98 11.40 -5.98
C SER A 33 24.39 11.96 -4.62
N GLY A 34 25.45 11.42 -3.99
CA GLY A 34 25.85 11.83 -2.63
C GLY A 34 24.92 11.31 -1.52
N ILE A 35 23.98 10.40 -1.86
CA ILE A 35 22.96 9.94 -0.91
C ILE A 35 23.54 9.03 0.18
N LEU A 36 24.64 8.32 -0.11
CA LEU A 36 25.31 7.42 0.82
C LEU A 36 26.04 8.20 1.92
N GLU A 37 26.58 9.36 1.58
CA GLU A 37 27.21 10.30 2.51
C GLU A 37 26.17 10.96 3.41
N ARG A 38 24.98 11.24 2.86
CA ARG A 38 23.87 11.83 3.62
C ARG A 38 23.18 10.84 4.55
N PHE A 39 23.15 9.56 4.18
CA PHE A 39 22.52 8.47 4.93
C PHE A 39 23.48 7.29 5.05
N PRO A 40 24.43 7.35 6.00
CA PRO A 40 25.45 6.29 6.19
C PRO A 40 24.87 4.94 6.64
N GLU A 41 23.60 4.90 7.04
CA GLU A 41 22.87 3.66 7.31
C GLU A 41 22.47 2.88 6.04
N ILE A 42 22.64 3.47 4.85
CA ILE A 42 22.34 2.79 3.60
C ILE A 42 23.39 1.71 3.33
N ASP A 43 22.93 0.48 3.17
CA ASP A 43 23.74 -0.67 2.78
C ASP A 43 23.14 -1.32 1.52
N LEU A 44 23.77 -1.05 0.38
CA LEU A 44 23.35 -1.58 -0.92
C LEU A 44 23.55 -3.09 -1.07
N SER A 45 24.30 -3.74 -0.18
CA SER A 45 24.48 -5.20 -0.20
C SER A 45 23.27 -5.95 0.37
N THR A 46 22.51 -5.31 1.27
CA THR A 46 21.36 -5.91 1.94
C THR A 46 20.03 -5.29 1.54
N GLN A 47 20.03 -4.00 1.19
CA GLN A 47 18.83 -3.28 0.80
C GLN A 47 18.44 -3.57 -0.66
N LYS A 48 17.14 -3.63 -0.90
CA LYS A 48 16.61 -3.68 -2.26
C LYS A 48 16.62 -2.27 -2.86
N VAL A 49 16.93 -2.20 -4.13
CA VAL A 49 16.77 -1.00 -4.94
C VAL A 49 15.75 -1.26 -6.04
N GLY A 50 15.14 -0.18 -6.53
CA GLY A 50 14.19 -0.24 -7.62
C GLY A 50 14.32 0.92 -8.59
N VAL A 51 13.75 0.73 -9.78
CA VAL A 51 13.56 1.79 -10.77
C VAL A 51 12.07 1.82 -11.10
N PHE A 52 11.43 2.98 -10.94
CA PHE A 52 9.98 3.16 -11.14
C PHE A 52 9.12 2.08 -10.42
N ALA A 53 9.24 2.00 -9.09
CA ALA A 53 8.53 1.03 -8.24
C ALA A 53 8.72 -0.46 -8.57
N LYS A 54 9.74 -0.80 -9.38
CA LYS A 54 10.10 -2.18 -9.72
C LYS A 54 11.49 -2.49 -9.17
N VAL A 55 11.65 -3.62 -8.50
CA VAL A 55 12.97 -4.06 -8.01
C VAL A 55 13.92 -4.24 -9.20
N ALA A 56 15.11 -3.66 -9.07
CA ALA A 56 16.14 -3.64 -10.10
C ALA A 56 17.49 -4.07 -9.50
N PRO A 57 18.37 -4.74 -10.26
CA PRO A 57 19.74 -4.96 -9.82
C PRO A 57 20.56 -3.67 -9.89
N LEU A 58 21.62 -3.59 -9.08
CA LEU A 58 22.57 -2.46 -9.07
C LEU A 58 23.25 -2.23 -10.42
N SER A 59 23.41 -3.29 -11.23
CA SER A 59 24.00 -3.24 -12.56
C SER A 59 23.03 -2.85 -13.68
N GLN A 60 21.75 -2.60 -13.39
CA GLN A 60 20.79 -2.20 -14.41
C GLN A 60 21.18 -0.84 -14.99
N ALA A 61 21.26 -0.76 -16.32
CA ALA A 61 21.46 0.50 -17.04
C ALA A 61 20.20 1.37 -16.92
N LEU A 62 20.40 2.65 -16.62
CA LEU A 62 19.36 3.64 -16.48
C LEU A 62 19.02 4.30 -17.81
N ARG A 63 17.82 4.89 -17.86
CA ARG A 63 17.35 5.79 -18.91
C ARG A 63 17.18 7.19 -18.34
N GLU A 64 17.13 8.17 -19.23
CA GLU A 64 16.82 9.53 -18.82
C GLU A 64 15.46 9.60 -18.12
N TRP A 65 15.42 10.37 -17.03
CA TRP A 65 14.28 10.55 -16.13
C TRP A 65 13.89 9.32 -15.30
N ASP A 66 14.71 8.26 -15.30
CA ASP A 66 14.53 7.15 -14.37
C ASP A 66 14.69 7.66 -12.92
N ARG A 67 13.80 7.17 -12.05
CA ARG A 67 13.95 7.33 -10.60
C ARG A 67 14.40 6.02 -9.98
N VAL A 68 15.58 6.08 -9.37
CA VAL A 68 16.15 5.04 -8.51
C VAL A 68 15.59 5.20 -7.10
N GLU A 69 15.07 4.12 -6.52
CA GLU A 69 14.48 4.09 -5.19
C GLU A 69 15.28 3.13 -4.29
N ILE A 70 15.78 3.60 -3.15
CA ILE A 70 16.48 2.78 -2.17
C ILE A 70 15.47 2.37 -1.07
N TYR A 71 15.16 1.07 -0.96
CA TYR A 71 14.15 0.58 -0.02
C TYR A 71 14.75 0.27 1.35
N ARG A 72 13.95 0.48 2.41
CA ARG A 72 14.33 0.11 3.78
C ARG A 72 14.20 -1.40 4.02
N PRO A 73 15.09 -2.00 4.82
CA PRO A 73 14.94 -3.40 5.21
C PRO A 73 13.68 -3.59 6.06
N LEU A 74 13.03 -4.75 5.91
CA LEU A 74 11.85 -5.10 6.70
C LEU A 74 12.30 -5.45 8.12
N ILE A 75 11.76 -4.73 9.11
CA ILE A 75 12.12 -4.89 10.54
C ILE A 75 11.50 -6.16 11.17
N ALA A 76 10.53 -6.80 10.51
CA ALA A 76 9.86 -7.98 11.04
C ALA A 76 9.76 -9.12 10.02
N ASP A 77 9.99 -10.34 10.49
CA ASP A 77 9.55 -11.56 9.80
C ASP A 77 8.02 -11.46 9.60
N PRO A 78 7.53 -11.43 8.33
CA PRO A 78 6.11 -11.28 8.00
C PRO A 78 5.21 -12.28 8.76
N LYS A 79 5.75 -13.46 9.09
CA LYS A 79 5.03 -14.54 9.77
C LYS A 79 4.85 -14.27 11.27
N ALA A 80 5.81 -13.60 11.91
CA ALA A 80 5.73 -13.22 13.32
C ALA A 80 4.82 -11.99 13.53
N ALA A 81 4.92 -10.99 12.65
CA ALA A 81 4.08 -9.80 12.71
C ALA A 81 2.57 -10.11 12.52
N ARG A 82 2.23 -11.04 11.62
CA ARG A 82 0.85 -11.51 11.45
C ARG A 82 0.31 -12.21 12.70
N ARG A 83 1.15 -13.04 13.36
CA ARG A 83 0.77 -13.73 14.61
C ARG A 83 0.52 -12.76 15.77
N GLN A 84 1.28 -11.69 15.90
CA GLN A 84 1.05 -10.70 16.97
C GLN A 84 -0.20 -9.84 16.73
N ARG A 85 -0.57 -9.56 15.47
CA ARG A 85 -1.80 -8.81 15.15
C ARG A 85 -3.06 -9.61 15.50
N ALA A 86 -3.12 -10.89 15.12
CA ALA A 86 -4.27 -11.75 15.42
C ALA A 86 -4.56 -11.90 16.93
N GLN A 87 -3.53 -11.85 17.77
CA GLN A 87 -3.69 -11.96 19.23
C GLN A 87 -4.24 -10.69 19.89
N LYS A 88 -4.00 -9.51 19.32
CA LYS A 88 -4.51 -8.24 19.87
C LYS A 88 -5.99 -8.01 19.58
N ASP A 89 -6.53 -8.57 18.50
CA ASP A 89 -7.95 -8.44 18.13
C ASP A 89 -8.87 -9.38 18.93
N GLY A 90 -8.34 -10.45 19.53
CA GLY A 90 -9.11 -11.37 20.39
C GLY A 90 -9.36 -10.87 21.81
N ALA A 91 -8.58 -9.91 22.30
CA ALA A 91 -8.63 -9.46 23.70
C ALA A 91 -9.66 -8.32 23.97
N ARG A 92 -10.37 -7.82 22.95
CA ARG A 92 -11.34 -6.71 23.09
C ARG A 92 -12.81 -7.13 23.19
N LYS A 93 -13.15 -8.42 23.27
CA LYS A 93 -14.55 -8.90 23.29
C LYS A 93 -14.96 -9.72 24.51
N THR A 94 -14.37 -9.47 25.68
CA THR A 94 -14.87 -10.08 26.93
C THR A 94 -14.76 -9.11 28.09
N GLY A 95 -15.74 -8.23 28.23
CA GLY A 95 -15.88 -7.37 29.40
C GLY A 95 -16.93 -6.26 29.22
N ALA A 96 -17.98 -6.32 30.05
CA ALA A 96 -19.13 -5.40 30.18
C ALA A 96 -20.29 -5.68 29.18
N GLN A 97 -21.55 -5.93 29.56
CA GLN A 97 -22.31 -5.47 30.73
C GLN A 97 -23.44 -6.47 31.10
N LYS A 98 -23.73 -6.60 32.41
CA LYS A 98 -24.93 -7.23 32.99
C LYS A 98 -25.67 -6.16 33.82
N GLU A 99 -27.00 -6.07 33.61
CA GLU A 99 -28.06 -5.44 34.45
C GLU A 99 -28.06 -3.90 34.59
N SER A 100 -29.18 -3.16 34.65
CA SER A 100 -30.63 -3.44 34.70
C SER A 100 -31.45 -2.13 34.57
N ALA A 101 -32.78 -2.29 34.40
CA ALA A 101 -33.90 -1.40 34.82
C ALA A 101 -34.46 -0.34 33.85
N GLY A 102 -35.80 -0.31 33.75
CA GLY A 102 -36.57 0.93 33.62
C GLY A 102 -37.62 1.01 32.50
N ASN A 103 -38.88 0.82 32.89
CA ASN A 103 -40.12 0.87 32.11
C ASN A 103 -40.55 2.29 31.63
N ALA A 104 -41.31 2.32 30.52
CA ALA A 104 -42.52 3.14 30.24
C ALA A 104 -42.44 4.18 29.10
N GLY A 105 -43.42 4.13 28.19
CA GLY A 105 -43.77 5.26 27.31
C GLY A 105 -44.49 4.88 26.01
N ALA A 106 -45.81 4.78 26.06
CA ALA A 106 -46.71 4.46 24.95
C ALA A 106 -46.94 5.62 23.96
N GLY A 107 -47.25 5.34 22.69
CA GLY A 107 -47.64 6.38 21.72
C GLY A 107 -48.06 5.95 20.31
N LYS A 108 -49.29 5.40 20.19
CA LYS A 108 -50.26 5.46 19.06
C LYS A 108 -49.84 5.25 17.58
N ARG A 109 -50.31 4.11 17.04
CA ARG A 109 -51.09 3.84 15.79
C ARG A 109 -51.18 4.92 14.70
N ALA A 110 -51.00 4.52 13.43
CA ALA A 110 -52.06 4.37 12.41
C ALA A 110 -51.50 3.96 11.02
N ALA A 111 -52.39 3.41 10.20
CA ALA A 111 -52.16 2.64 8.98
C ALA A 111 -52.07 3.48 7.68
N GLY A 112 -51.53 2.87 6.61
CA GLY A 112 -51.61 3.38 5.24
C GLY A 112 -51.18 2.33 4.21
N LYS A 113 -52.15 1.79 3.47
CA LYS A 113 -52.05 0.77 2.41
C LYS A 113 -52.23 1.45 1.04
N ALA A 114 -51.56 0.94 0.00
CA ALA A 114 -51.97 0.82 -1.43
C ALA A 114 -50.76 1.00 -2.36
N ALA A 115 -50.40 -0.01 -3.17
CA ALA A 115 -50.78 -0.22 -4.59
C ALA A 115 -49.91 0.64 -5.55
N SER A 116 -49.42 0.23 -6.72
CA SER A 116 -49.56 -0.96 -7.55
C SER A 116 -48.78 -0.73 -8.87
N LYS A 117 -48.42 -1.82 -9.59
CA LYS A 117 -48.18 -1.91 -11.05
C LYS A 117 -46.86 -1.26 -11.54
N SER A 118 -46.10 -1.78 -12.49
CA SER A 118 -46.38 -2.69 -13.62
C SER A 118 -45.07 -3.26 -14.19
N ASP A 119 -45.01 -4.58 -14.34
CA ASP A 119 -44.32 -5.28 -15.43
C ASP A 119 -44.99 -4.90 -16.78
N PRO A 120 -44.33 -4.99 -17.96
CA PRO A 120 -43.75 -6.26 -18.42
C PRO A 120 -42.47 -6.21 -19.29
N ALA A 121 -41.92 -7.42 -19.41
CA ALA A 121 -40.90 -8.00 -20.31
C ALA A 121 -41.20 -7.78 -21.84
N PRO A 122 -40.62 -8.51 -22.83
CA PRO A 122 -39.57 -9.55 -22.82
C PRO A 122 -38.57 -9.49 -24.02
N ALA A 123 -37.68 -10.50 -24.10
CA ALA A 123 -37.05 -11.14 -25.29
C ALA A 123 -35.52 -11.28 -25.11
N GLY A 124 -34.84 -12.38 -25.43
CA GLY A 124 -35.21 -13.63 -26.08
C GLY A 124 -33.94 -14.40 -26.48
N THR A 125 -33.88 -15.68 -26.09
CA THR A 125 -33.31 -16.84 -26.83
C THR A 125 -31.85 -16.90 -27.33
N LYS A 126 -31.13 -17.86 -26.71
CA LYS A 126 -30.40 -19.03 -27.28
C LYS A 126 -29.42 -18.84 -28.45
N LYS A 127 -28.15 -19.23 -28.22
CA LYS A 127 -27.48 -20.36 -28.91
C LYS A 127 -26.13 -20.71 -28.22
N PRO A 128 -25.78 -21.99 -28.02
CA PRO A 128 -24.40 -22.40 -27.72
C PRO A 128 -23.61 -22.62 -29.04
N ALA A 129 -22.35 -22.17 -29.06
CA ALA A 129 -21.32 -22.55 -30.05
C ALA A 129 -20.46 -23.65 -29.38
N GLU A 130 -20.49 -24.85 -29.95
CA GLU A 130 -19.45 -25.46 -30.81
C GLU A 130 -18.30 -26.07 -29.98
#